data_AF-A0A511YU30-F1
#
_entry.id   AF-A0A511YU30-F1
#
_cell.length_a   1.000
_cell.length_b   1.000
_cell.length_c   1.000
_cell.angle_alpha   90.00
_cell.angle_beta   90.00
_cell.angle_gamma   90.00
#
_symmetry.space_group_name_H-M   'P 1'
#
loop_
_entity.id
_entity.type
_entity.pdbx_description
1 polymer ?
#
loop_
_entity_poly.entity_id
_entity_poly.type
_entity_poly.pdbx_seq_one_letter_code
_entity_poly.pdbx_strand_id
1 'polypeptide(L)'
;MAATPSERTLAAQVAAHESWAHTPDRTARTAPARAALMARFEREVDPDGTLPPDERARRAESKRHAYYSRLALKSARSRRRAAEWRERADAAEAEAELAALTAAV
;
A
#
# COMPACT_ATOMS: atom_id res chain seq x y z
N MET A 1 30.01 -11.06 -12.18
CA MET A 1 29.14 -11.67 -11.15
C MET A 1 27.84 -10.88 -11.08
N ALA A 2 26.72 -11.53 -10.73
CA ALA A 2 25.45 -10.82 -10.53
C ALA A 2 25.46 -10.05 -9.21
N ALA A 3 24.84 -8.87 -9.18
CA ALA A 3 24.72 -8.05 -7.97
C ALA A 3 23.90 -8.77 -6.89
N THR A 4 24.31 -8.65 -5.64
CA THR A 4 23.60 -9.16 -4.46
C THR A 4 22.28 -8.41 -4.23
N PRO A 5 21.33 -8.97 -3.43
CA PRO A 5 20.07 -8.28 -3.12
C PRO A 5 20.24 -6.90 -2.45
N SER A 6 21.23 -6.73 -1.58
CA SER A 6 21.52 -5.46 -0.91
C SER A 6 22.05 -4.41 -1.89
N GLU A 7 22.98 -4.79 -2.76
CA GLU A 7 23.51 -3.91 -3.81
C GLU A 7 22.41 -3.45 -4.78
N ARG A 8 21.49 -4.34 -5.16
CA ARG A 8 20.34 -3.96 -6.01
C ARG A 8 19.41 -2.95 -5.32
N THR A 9 19.18 -3.13 -4.01
CA THR A 9 18.38 -2.18 -3.22
C THR A 9 19.05 -0.80 -3.18
N LEU A 10 20.36 -0.76 -2.89
CA LEU A 10 21.10 0.49 -2.82
C LEU A 10 21.13 1.21 -4.18
N ALA A 11 21.37 0.48 -5.26
CA ALA A 11 21.34 1.05 -6.61
C ALA A 11 19.95 1.65 -6.96
N ALA A 12 18.87 0.97 -6.59
CA ALA A 12 17.51 1.47 -6.81
C ALA A 12 17.23 2.75 -5.99
N GLN A 13 17.74 2.85 -4.76
CA GLN A 13 17.63 4.05 -3.94
C GLN A 13 18.39 5.23 -4.54
N VAL A 14 19.63 5.02 -4.99
CA VAL A 14 20.44 6.04 -5.68
C VAL A 14 19.68 6.55 -6.90
N ALA A 15 19.22 5.66 -7.77
CA ALA A 15 18.47 6.01 -8.98
C ALA A 15 17.18 6.79 -8.65
N ALA A 16 16.46 6.42 -7.59
CA ALA A 16 15.26 7.13 -7.17
C ALA A 16 15.58 8.56 -6.71
N HIS A 17 16.61 8.75 -5.88
CA HIS A 17 17.02 10.06 -5.41
C HIS A 17 17.49 10.96 -6.55
N GLU A 18 18.33 10.45 -7.45
CA GLU A 18 18.76 11.18 -8.65
C GLU A 18 17.55 11.57 -9.51
N SER A 19 16.64 10.63 -9.76
CA SER A 19 15.45 10.90 -10.56
C SER A 19 14.59 12.01 -9.97
N TRP A 20 14.40 12.04 -8.65
CA TRP A 20 13.64 13.09 -7.97
C TRP A 20 14.39 14.42 -7.86
N ALA A 21 15.73 14.41 -7.80
CA ALA A 21 16.54 15.62 -7.85
C ALA A 21 16.39 16.34 -9.20
N HIS A 22 16.26 15.58 -10.29
CA HIS A 22 16.05 16.12 -11.65
C HIS A 22 14.58 16.37 -12.00
N THR A 23 13.65 16.29 -11.04
CA THR A 23 12.21 16.53 -11.28
C THR A 23 11.84 17.95 -10.82
N PRO A 24 11.72 18.93 -11.73
CA PRO A 24 11.39 20.30 -11.37
C PRO A 24 9.94 20.45 -10.87
N ASP A 25 9.00 19.72 -11.48
CA ASP A 25 7.60 19.67 -11.05
C ASP A 25 7.19 18.23 -10.70
N ARG A 26 7.07 17.98 -9.39
CA ARG A 26 6.66 16.68 -8.85
C ARG A 26 5.19 16.36 -9.12
N THR A 27 4.33 17.37 -9.17
CA THR A 27 2.90 17.22 -9.43
C THR A 27 2.66 16.82 -10.88
N ALA A 28 3.37 17.46 -11.81
CA ALA A 28 3.32 17.14 -13.24
C ALA A 28 3.85 15.72 -13.51
N ARG A 29 4.97 15.31 -12.88
CA ARG A 29 5.53 13.96 -13.06
C ARG A 29 4.52 12.85 -12.75
N THR A 30 3.63 13.05 -11.79
CA THR A 30 2.62 12.06 -11.38
C THR A 30 1.22 12.28 -11.98
N ALA A 31 1.00 13.39 -12.68
CA ALA A 31 -0.30 13.71 -13.28
C ALA A 31 -0.80 12.65 -14.28
N PRO A 32 0.04 12.08 -15.18
CA PRO A 32 -0.42 11.04 -16.11
C PRO A 32 -0.93 9.78 -15.39
N ALA A 33 -0.27 9.38 -14.30
CA ALA A 33 -0.68 8.22 -13.51
C ALA A 33 -2.03 8.46 -12.81
N ARG A 34 -2.23 9.67 -12.26
CA ARG A 34 -3.52 10.06 -11.65
C ARG A 34 -4.64 10.10 -12.69
N ALA A 35 -4.37 10.63 -13.88
CA ALA A 35 -5.32 10.67 -14.98
C ALA A 35 -5.70 9.26 -15.46
N ALA A 36 -4.70 8.37 -15.65
CA ALA A 36 -4.94 6.99 -16.05
C ALA A 36 -5.77 6.20 -15.01
N LEU A 37 -5.52 6.44 -13.71
CA LEU A 37 -6.32 5.86 -12.64
C LEU A 37 -7.77 6.35 -12.68
N MET A 38 -7.99 7.65 -12.90
CA MET A 38 -9.34 8.21 -13.01
C MET A 38 -10.08 7.65 -14.24
N ALA A 39 -9.41 7.62 -15.40
CA ALA A 39 -9.97 7.06 -16.64
C ALA A 39 -10.33 5.57 -16.49
N ARG A 40 -9.58 4.82 -15.68
CA ARG A 40 -9.96 3.45 -15.31
C ARG A 40 -11.28 3.44 -14.53
N PHE A 41 -11.46 4.30 -13.55
CA PHE A 41 -12.71 4.37 -12.78
C PHE A 41 -13.89 4.80 -13.64
N GLU A 42 -13.72 5.73 -14.57
CA GLU A 42 -14.73 6.11 -15.55
C GLU A 42 -15.20 4.91 -16.38
N ARG A 43 -14.27 4.11 -16.92
CA ARG A 43 -14.62 2.87 -17.63
C ARG A 43 -15.29 1.81 -16.75
N GLU A 44 -14.93 1.75 -15.47
CA GLU A 44 -15.55 0.80 -14.53
C GLU A 44 -16.98 1.18 -14.13
N VAL A 45 -17.34 2.47 -14.17
CA VAL A 45 -18.69 2.95 -13.82
C VAL A 45 -19.58 3.16 -15.04
N ASP A 46 -18.99 3.26 -16.23
CA ASP A 46 -19.67 3.41 -17.51
C ASP A 46 -18.94 2.63 -18.62
N PRO A 47 -19.02 1.28 -18.63
CA PRO A 47 -18.33 0.46 -19.63
C PRO A 47 -18.82 0.73 -21.06
N ASP A 48 -20.11 1.03 -21.22
CA ASP A 48 -20.76 1.23 -22.52
C ASP A 48 -20.74 2.71 -22.97
N GLY A 49 -20.24 3.63 -22.14
CA GLY A 49 -20.12 5.05 -22.47
C GLY A 49 -21.46 5.79 -22.57
N THR A 50 -22.51 5.29 -21.92
CA THR A 50 -23.90 5.78 -22.07
C THR A 50 -24.26 6.90 -21.10
N LEU A 51 -23.46 7.10 -20.05
CA LEU A 51 -23.74 8.13 -19.06
C LEU A 51 -23.33 9.53 -19.55
N PRO A 52 -24.10 10.57 -19.17
CA PRO A 52 -23.66 11.95 -19.30
C PRO A 52 -22.28 12.17 -18.65
N PRO A 53 -21.41 13.03 -19.22
CA PRO A 53 -20.04 13.20 -18.72
C PRO A 53 -19.94 13.61 -17.24
N ASP A 54 -20.85 14.46 -16.78
CA ASP A 54 -20.91 14.93 -15.39
C ASP A 54 -21.32 13.82 -14.43
N GLU A 55 -22.31 13.01 -14.80
CA GLU A 55 -22.75 11.86 -14.01
C GLU A 55 -21.67 10.77 -13.97
N ARG A 56 -20.99 10.50 -15.10
CA ARG A 56 -19.84 9.59 -15.15
C ARG A 56 -18.72 10.06 -14.22
N ALA A 57 -18.40 11.34 -14.23
CA ALA A 57 -17.37 11.91 -13.36
C ALA A 57 -17.73 11.78 -11.87
N ARG A 58 -18.98 12.05 -11.48
CA ARG A 58 -19.46 11.87 -10.10
C ARG A 58 -19.36 10.42 -9.63
N ARG A 59 -19.72 9.47 -10.50
CA ARG A 59 -19.60 8.04 -10.20
C ARG A 59 -18.14 7.59 -10.11
N ALA A 60 -17.28 8.07 -11.01
CA ALA A 60 -15.86 7.78 -11.00
C ALA A 60 -15.19 8.29 -9.71
N GLU A 61 -15.54 9.49 -9.25
CA GLU A 61 -15.04 10.03 -7.99
C GLU A 61 -15.51 9.19 -6.79
N SER A 62 -16.78 8.78 -6.78
CA SER A 62 -17.30 7.86 -5.76
C SER A 62 -16.55 6.52 -5.75
N LYS A 63 -16.22 5.99 -6.93
CA LYS A 63 -15.42 4.78 -7.10
C LYS A 63 -13.99 4.97 -6.57
N ARG A 64 -13.38 6.12 -6.81
CA ARG A 64 -12.06 6.50 -6.28
C ARG A 64 -12.05 6.51 -4.76
N HIS A 65 -13.04 7.15 -4.14
CA HIS A 65 -13.18 7.12 -2.67
C HIS A 65 -13.32 5.69 -2.15
N ALA A 66 -14.21 4.89 -2.74
CA ALA A 66 -14.39 3.50 -2.34
C ALA A 66 -13.10 2.67 -2.48
N TYR A 67 -12.31 2.89 -3.53
CA TYR A 67 -11.03 2.21 -3.74
C TYR A 67 -10.05 2.48 -2.58
N TYR A 68 -9.83 3.75 -2.23
CA TYR A 68 -8.92 4.11 -1.15
C TYR A 68 -9.44 3.69 0.24
N SER A 69 -10.75 3.78 0.47
CA SER A 69 -11.36 3.29 1.72
C SER A 69 -11.15 1.78 1.91
N ARG A 70 -11.27 0.98 0.84
CA ARG A 70 -10.97 -0.46 0.89
C ARG A 70 -9.50 -0.72 1.21
N LEU A 71 -8.58 0.05 0.62
CA LEU A 71 -7.14 -0.07 0.90
C LEU A 71 -6.83 0.26 2.37
N ALA A 72 -7.41 1.35 2.89
CA ALA A 72 -7.26 1.76 4.28
C ALA A 72 -7.82 0.68 5.24
N LEU A 73 -9.01 0.14 4.95
CA LEU A 73 -9.61 -0.94 5.74
C LEU A 73 -8.73 -2.20 5.74
N LYS A 74 -8.20 -2.60 4.57
CA LYS A 74 -7.27 -3.74 4.47
C LYS A 74 -6.01 -3.50 5.30
N SER A 75 -5.46 -2.29 5.24
CA SER A 75 -4.28 -1.90 6.01
C SER A 75 -4.54 -1.95 7.53
N ALA A 76 -5.68 -1.41 7.99
CA ALA A 76 -6.07 -1.46 9.40
C ALA A 76 -6.24 -2.90 9.91
N ARG A 77 -6.89 -3.77 9.12
CA ARG A 77 -7.02 -5.20 9.44
C ARG A 77 -5.66 -5.90 9.52
N SER A 78 -4.76 -5.58 8.60
CA SER A 78 -3.40 -6.15 8.60
C SER A 78 -2.61 -5.74 9.84
N ARG A 79 -2.67 -4.48 10.25
CA ARG A 79 -2.00 -4.00 11.46
C ARG A 79 -2.54 -4.67 12.71
N ARG A 80 -3.87 -4.78 12.83
CA ARG A 80 -4.49 -5.47 13.97
C ARG A 80 -4.03 -6.92 14.07
N ARG A 81 -4.08 -7.65 12.95
CA ARG A 81 -3.57 -9.03 12.89
C ARG A 81 -2.11 -9.12 13.30
N ALA A 82 -1.26 -8.21 12.84
CA ALA A 82 0.16 -8.19 13.22
C ALA A 82 0.36 -7.92 14.73
N ALA A 83 -0.49 -7.10 15.35
CA ALA A 83 -0.46 -6.88 16.80
C ALA A 83 -0.90 -8.16 17.55
N GLU A 84 -2.01 -8.79 17.14
CA GLU A 84 -2.48 -10.06 17.71
C GLU A 84 -1.41 -11.16 17.62
N TRP A 85 -0.66 -11.23 16.51
CA TRP A 85 0.45 -12.18 16.36
C TRP A 85 1.62 -11.89 17.32
N ARG A 86 1.96 -10.63 17.53
CA ARG A 86 3.03 -10.23 18.46
C ARG A 86 2.64 -10.53 19.89
N GLU A 87 1.45 -10.11 20.31
CA GLU A 87 0.92 -10.39 21.64
C GLU A 87 0.89 -11.90 21.93
N ARG A 88 0.47 -12.71 20.96
CA ARG A 88 0.51 -14.17 21.09
C ARG A 88 1.93 -14.73 21.19
N ALA A 89 2.88 -14.16 20.46
CA ALA A 89 4.29 -14.58 20.56
C ALA A 89 4.87 -14.22 21.93
N ASP A 90 4.66 -12.99 22.38
CA ASP A 90 5.09 -12.50 23.69
C ASP A 90 4.48 -13.34 24.83
N ALA A 91 3.19 -13.68 24.73
CA ALA A 91 2.53 -14.55 25.70
C ALA A 91 3.10 -15.98 25.71
N ALA A 92 3.38 -16.55 24.52
CA ALA A 92 3.99 -17.87 24.42
C ALA A 92 5.43 -17.89 24.97
N GLU A 93 6.21 -16.83 24.75
CA GLU A 93 7.54 -16.66 25.34
C GLU A 93 7.45 -16.57 26.87
N ALA A 94 6.52 -15.79 27.42
CA ALA A 94 6.31 -15.68 28.87
C ALA A 94 5.83 -17.00 29.50
N GLU A 95 4.94 -17.73 28.83
CA GLU A 95 4.50 -19.07 29.26
C GLU A 95 5.67 -20.07 29.27
N ALA A 96 6.53 -20.04 28.25
CA ALA A 96 7.71 -20.89 28.18
C ALA A 96 8.74 -20.55 29.28
N GLU A 97 8.94 -19.27 29.58
CA GLU A 97 9.80 -18.81 30.67
C GLU A 97 9.28 -19.28 32.04
N LEU A 98 7.97 -19.13 32.30
CA LEU A 98 7.35 -19.60 33.53
C LEU A 98 7.45 -21.13 33.69
N ALA A 99 7.23 -21.87 32.61
CA ALA A 99 7.38 -23.33 32.59
C ALA A 99 8.83 -23.76 32.90
N ALA A 100 9.82 -23.04 32.37
CA ALA A 100 11.23 -23.31 32.64
C ALA A 100 11.59 -23.04 34.11
N LEU A 101 11.10 -21.94 34.70
CA LEU A 101 11.31 -21.61 36.11
C LEU A 101 10.65 -22.63 37.05
N THR A 102 9.44 -23.08 36.74
CA THR A 102 8.73 -24.09 37.55
C THR A 102 9.37 -25.47 37.46
N ALA A 103 9.96 -25.85 36.33
CA ALA A 103 10.70 -27.10 36.20
C ALA A 103 12.05 -27.12 36.93
N ALA A 104 12.56 -25.95 37.35
CA ALA A 104 13.85 -25.80 38.03
C ALA A 104 13.75 -25.80 39.57
N VAL A 105 12.54 -25.96 40.14
CA VAL A 105 12.25 -26.03 41.58
C VAL A 105 11.83 -27.44 41.97
#